data_AF-A0A3E0QDB0-F1
#
_entry.id   AF-A0A3E0QDB0-F1
#
_cell.length_a   1.000
_cell.length_b   1.000
_cell.length_c   1.000
_cell.angle_alpha   90.00
_cell.angle_beta   90.00
_cell.angle_gamma   90.00
#
_symmetry.space_group_name_H-M   'P 1'
#
loop_
_entity.id
_entity.type
_entity.pdbx_description
1 polymer ?
#
loop_
_entity_poly.entity_id
_entity_poly.type
_entity_poly.pdbx_seq_one_letter_code
_entity_poly.pdbx_strand_id
1 'polypeptide(L)'
;MQKVRHFENVHILLWLLKDICWLMEYRFMGAFMIIPTILVALLIVLISIREKDDEAYINGAILLWIIANAYWMICEFVERDEMKNWAAVPFVLGLILVSIFYTKRISRGERII
;
A
#
# COMPACT_ATOMS: atom_id res chain seq x y z
N MET A 1 -2.04 5.77 -19.21
CA MET A 1 -3.34 5.78 -18.49
C MET A 1 -4.04 4.41 -18.41
N GLN A 2 -4.37 3.69 -19.50
CA GLN A 2 -5.07 2.39 -19.39
C GLN A 2 -4.28 1.26 -18.69
N LYS A 3 -2.96 1.18 -18.89
CA LYS A 3 -2.12 0.14 -18.27
C LYS A 3 -2.07 0.26 -16.74
N VAL A 4 -1.99 1.48 -16.20
CA VAL A 4 -1.96 1.75 -14.75
C VAL A 4 -3.25 1.27 -14.09
N ARG A 5 -4.41 1.58 -14.69
CA ARG A 5 -5.72 1.11 -14.20
C ARG A 5 -5.87 -0.40 -14.14
N HIS A 6 -5.26 -1.13 -15.08
CA HIS A 6 -5.28 -2.59 -15.03
C HIS A 6 -4.45 -3.12 -13.84
N PHE A 7 -3.26 -2.56 -13.61
CA PHE A 7 -2.45 -2.92 -12.46
C PHE A 7 -3.11 -2.54 -11.13
N GLU A 8 -3.80 -1.40 -11.05
CA GLU A 8 -4.59 -1.01 -9.86
C GLU A 8 -5.70 -2.02 -9.54
N ASN A 9 -6.44 -2.48 -10.55
CA ASN A 9 -7.50 -3.48 -10.34
C ASN A 9 -6.93 -4.82 -9.88
N VAL A 10 -5.82 -5.28 -10.49
CA VAL A 10 -5.13 -6.51 -10.09
C VAL A 10 -4.55 -6.37 -8.69
N HIS A 11 -4.01 -5.20 -8.35
CA HIS A 11 -3.49 -4.88 -7.04
C HIS A 11 -4.56 -5.03 -5.95
N ILE A 12 -5.74 -4.44 -6.15
CA ILE A 12 -6.87 -4.55 -5.21
C ILE A 12 -7.28 -6.01 -5.02
N LEU A 13 -7.36 -6.79 -6.10
CA LEU A 13 -7.71 -8.21 -6.04
C LEU A 13 -6.68 -9.01 -5.20
N LEU A 14 -5.39 -8.80 -5.45
CA LEU A 14 -4.32 -9.48 -4.70
C LEU A 14 -4.34 -9.11 -3.21
N TRP A 15 -4.58 -7.84 -2.92
CA TRP A 15 -4.70 -7.35 -1.56
C TRP A 15 -5.87 -8.01 -0.81
N LEU A 16 -7.06 -8.07 -1.42
CA LEU A 16 -8.23 -8.74 -0.84
C LEU A 16 -7.98 -10.24 -0.59
N LEU A 17 -7.35 -10.93 -1.54
CA LEU A 17 -7.02 -12.35 -1.36
C LEU A 17 -6.01 -12.57 -0.21
N LYS A 18 -4.99 -11.70 -0.11
CA LYS A 18 -4.03 -11.71 1.00
C LYS A 18 -4.73 -11.48 2.34
N ASP A 19 -5.66 -10.53 2.42
CA ASP A 19 -6.38 -10.22 3.66
C ASP A 19 -7.38 -11.32 4.05
N ILE A 20 -8.00 -12.03 3.09
CA ILE A 20 -8.79 -13.22 3.40
C ILE A 20 -7.91 -14.33 3.98
N CYS A 21 -6.72 -14.54 3.43
CA CYS A 21 -5.77 -15.52 4.00
C CYS A 21 -5.35 -15.13 5.42
N TRP A 22 -5.21 -13.84 5.70
CA TRP A 22 -4.94 -13.32 7.04
C TRP A 22 -6.09 -13.56 8.00
N LEU A 23 -7.32 -13.22 7.58
CA LEU A 23 -8.55 -13.41 8.35
C LEU A 23 -8.78 -14.89 8.72
N MET A 24 -8.43 -15.80 7.82
CA MET A 24 -8.53 -17.25 8.04
C MET A 24 -7.31 -17.84 8.77
N GLU A 25 -6.36 -16.99 9.21
CA GLU A 25 -5.12 -17.37 9.88
C GLU A 25 -4.25 -18.38 9.09
N TYR A 26 -4.34 -18.37 7.75
CA TYR A 26 -3.54 -19.23 6.88
C TYR A 26 -2.10 -18.71 6.77
N ARG A 27 -1.29 -18.96 7.81
CA ARG A 27 0.07 -18.42 8.00
C ARG A 27 0.96 -18.54 6.74
N PHE A 28 1.04 -19.73 6.14
CA PHE A 28 1.89 -19.96 4.97
C PHE A 28 1.37 -19.28 3.70
N MET A 29 0.07 -19.38 3.44
CA MET A 29 -0.54 -18.83 2.21
C MET A 29 -0.61 -17.29 2.28
N GLY A 30 -0.95 -16.75 3.45
CA GLY A 30 -0.90 -15.30 3.72
C GLY A 30 0.50 -14.75 3.54
N ALA A 31 1.52 -15.38 4.12
CA ALA A 31 2.91 -14.96 3.97
C ALA A 31 3.39 -14.99 2.51
N PHE A 32 3.03 -16.03 1.76
CA PHE A 32 3.33 -16.12 0.32
C PHE A 32 2.66 -14.98 -0.47
N MET A 33 1.41 -14.64 -0.14
CA MET A 33 0.64 -13.59 -0.81
C MET A 33 1.13 -12.16 -0.52
N ILE A 34 1.95 -11.94 0.52
CA ILE A 34 2.61 -10.64 0.77
C ILE A 34 3.46 -10.25 -0.45
N ILE A 35 4.24 -11.20 -0.98
CA ILE A 35 5.23 -10.95 -2.03
C ILE A 35 4.57 -10.38 -3.30
N PRO A 36 3.59 -11.05 -3.94
CA PRO A 36 2.95 -10.50 -5.13
C PRO A 36 2.21 -9.19 -4.85
N THR A 37 1.64 -9.01 -3.64
CA THR A 37 0.92 -7.79 -3.28
C THR A 37 1.85 -6.58 -3.20
N ILE A 38 3.01 -6.71 -2.53
CA ILE A 38 4.02 -5.65 -2.44
C ILE A 38 4.64 -5.37 -3.81
N LEU A 39 4.94 -6.42 -4.59
CA LEU A 39 5.55 -6.26 -5.91
C LEU A 39 4.66 -5.45 -6.86
N VAL A 40 3.36 -5.76 -6.93
CA VAL A 40 2.43 -5.01 -7.78
C VAL A 40 2.28 -3.56 -7.29
N ALA A 41 2.16 -3.34 -5.98
CA ALA A 41 2.10 -1.98 -5.44
C ALA A 41 3.37 -1.17 -5.75
N LEU A 42 4.55 -1.78 -5.64
CA LEU A 42 5.82 -1.16 -6.00
C LEU A 42 5.89 -0.82 -7.50
N LEU A 43 5.43 -1.72 -8.35
CA LEU A 43 5.36 -1.48 -9.79
C LEU A 43 4.46 -0.29 -10.14
N ILE A 44 3.29 -0.16 -9.50
CA ILE A 44 2.40 0.98 -9.69
C ILE A 44 3.12 2.29 -9.32
N VAL A 45 3.78 2.33 -8.16
CA VAL A 45 4.55 3.51 -7.72
C VAL A 45 5.65 3.87 -8.72
N LEU A 46 6.44 2.90 -9.17
CA LEU A 46 7.53 3.12 -10.12
C LEU A 46 7.03 3.65 -11.46
N ILE A 47 5.88 3.14 -11.94
CA ILE A 47 5.26 3.63 -13.16
C ILE A 47 4.77 5.07 -12.96
N SER A 48 4.08 5.39 -11.86
CA SER A 48 3.61 6.76 -11.58
C SER A 48 4.76 7.76 -11.46
N ILE A 49 5.87 7.39 -10.82
CA ILE A 49 7.08 8.23 -10.74
C ILE A 49 7.66 8.48 -12.13
N ARG A 50 7.74 7.43 -12.97
CA ARG A 50 8.29 7.53 -14.32
C ARG A 50 7.45 8.45 -15.22
N GLU A 51 6.13 8.40 -15.09
CA GLU A 51 5.19 9.24 -15.83
C GLU A 51 5.12 10.68 -15.27
N LYS A 52 5.86 10.99 -14.20
CA LYS A 52 5.80 12.27 -13.45
C LYS A 52 4.39 12.64 -13.02
N ASP A 53 3.60 11.63 -12.68
CA ASP A 53 2.23 11.79 -12.21
C ASP A 53 2.26 12.24 -10.74
N ASP A 54 1.45 13.25 -10.39
CA ASP A 54 1.29 13.62 -8.98
C ASP A 54 0.59 12.51 -8.18
N GLU A 55 -0.09 11.57 -8.83
CA GLU A 55 -0.62 10.35 -8.19
C GLU A 55 0.48 9.46 -7.59
N ALA A 56 1.76 9.68 -7.94
CA ALA A 56 2.88 8.96 -7.33
C ALA A 56 2.94 9.08 -5.79
N TYR A 57 2.53 10.22 -5.23
CA TYR A 57 2.47 10.40 -3.77
C TYR A 57 1.40 9.51 -3.12
N ILE A 58 0.22 9.40 -3.76
CA ILE A 58 -0.87 8.54 -3.31
C ILE A 58 -0.48 7.07 -3.44
N ASN A 59 0.06 6.68 -4.59
CA ASN A 59 0.50 5.31 -4.81
C ASN A 59 1.64 4.93 -3.84
N GLY A 60 2.54 5.86 -3.52
CA GLY A 60 3.58 5.68 -2.51
C GLY A 60 2.99 5.49 -1.10
N ALA A 61 1.94 6.23 -0.75
CA ALA A 61 1.24 6.05 0.51
C ALA A 61 0.56 4.67 0.60
N ILE A 62 -0.06 4.20 -0.48
CA ILE A 62 -0.66 2.86 -0.57
C ILE A 62 0.41 1.78 -0.40
N LEU A 63 1.58 1.92 -1.03
CA LEU A 63 2.70 0.99 -0.86
C LEU A 63 3.16 0.93 0.61
N LEU A 64 3.33 2.08 1.27
CA LEU A 64 3.71 2.13 2.68
C LEU A 64 2.66 1.48 3.57
N TRP A 65 1.38 1.70 3.28
CA TRP A 65 0.29 1.05 3.98
C TRP A 65 0.34 -0.47 3.84
N ILE A 66 0.56 -1.00 2.63
CA ILE A 66 0.66 -2.45 2.39
C ILE A 66 1.85 -3.04 3.13
N ILE A 67 2.99 -2.35 3.16
CA ILE A 67 4.17 -2.76 3.93
C ILE A 67 3.85 -2.80 5.43
N ALA A 68 3.16 -1.79 5.96
CA ALA A 68 2.69 -1.76 7.35
C ALA A 68 1.79 -2.95 7.65
N ASN A 69 0.85 -3.23 6.75
CA ASN A 69 -0.13 -4.32 6.87
C ASN A 69 0.54 -5.70 6.80
N ALA A 70 1.52 -5.86 5.91
CA ALA A 70 2.31 -7.08 5.81
C ALA A 70 3.16 -7.30 7.08
N TYR A 71 3.78 -6.25 7.61
CA TYR A 71 4.55 -6.31 8.86
C TYR A 71 3.67 -6.72 10.04
N TRP A 72 2.51 -6.07 10.20
CA TRP A 72 1.54 -6.43 11.24
C TRP A 72 1.13 -7.91 11.11
N MET A 73 0.73 -8.35 9.92
CA MET A 73 0.35 -9.74 9.69
C MET A 73 1.46 -10.73 10.07
N ILE A 74 2.73 -10.43 9.73
CA ILE A 74 3.87 -11.28 10.12
C ILE A 74 4.04 -11.31 11.64
N CYS A 75 3.89 -10.17 12.34
CA CYS A 75 3.94 -10.12 13.80
C CYS A 75 2.89 -11.04 14.43
N GLU A 76 1.66 -11.06 13.91
CA GLU A 76 0.60 -11.95 14.39
C GLU A 76 0.90 -13.43 14.09
N PHE A 77 1.40 -13.76 12.90
CA PHE A 77 1.76 -15.14 12.55
C PHE A 77 2.90 -15.71 13.41
N VAL A 78 3.78 -14.85 13.90
CA VAL A 78 4.90 -15.20 14.80
C VAL A 78 4.52 -14.99 16.27
N GLU A 79 3.26 -14.65 16.56
CA GLU A 79 2.72 -14.46 17.92
C GLU A 79 3.51 -13.40 18.73
N ARG A 80 4.06 -12.39 18.05
CA ARG A 80 4.80 -11.26 18.64
C ARG A 80 3.99 -9.98 18.58
N ASP A 81 2.89 -9.96 19.33
CA ASP A 81 1.97 -8.82 19.40
C ASP A 81 2.62 -7.52 19.90
N GLU A 82 3.67 -7.61 20.71
CA GLU A 82 4.39 -6.43 21.20
C GLU A 82 5.05 -5.63 20.06
N MET A 83 5.42 -6.30 18.97
CA MET A 83 6.12 -5.68 17.85
C MET A 83 5.16 -5.02 16.85
N LYS A 84 3.85 -5.31 16.89
CA LYS A 84 2.89 -4.77 15.90
C LYS A 84 2.82 -3.25 15.89
N ASN A 85 3.11 -2.60 17.02
CA ASN A 85 3.11 -1.15 17.14
C ASN A 85 4.15 -0.48 16.22
N TRP A 86 5.21 -1.18 15.82
CA TRP A 86 6.17 -0.68 14.84
C TRP A 86 5.57 -0.53 13.43
N ALA A 87 4.45 -1.20 13.13
CA ALA A 87 3.68 -0.97 11.91
C ALA A 87 3.15 0.48 11.82
N ALA A 88 2.99 1.17 12.95
CA ALA A 88 2.51 2.55 12.96
C ALA A 88 3.45 3.50 12.20
N VAL A 89 4.77 3.22 12.15
CA VAL A 89 5.75 4.06 11.45
C VAL A 89 5.41 4.19 9.96
N PRO A 90 5.29 3.10 9.17
CA PRO A 90 4.89 3.20 7.78
C PRO A 90 3.47 3.74 7.58
N PHE A 91 2.54 3.51 8.51
CA PHE A 91 1.21 4.15 8.46
C PHE A 91 1.30 5.68 8.52
N VAL A 92 2.06 6.22 9.47
CA VAL A 92 2.24 7.66 9.64
C VAL A 92 2.95 8.26 8.42
N LEU A 93 3.98 7.59 7.89
CA LEU A 93 4.65 8.02 6.67
C LEU A 93 3.71 8.04 5.46
N GLY A 94 2.83 7.05 5.33
CA GLY A 94 1.78 7.03 4.31
C GLY A 94 0.83 8.22 4.44
N LEU A 95 0.38 8.53 5.66
CA LEU A 95 -0.48 9.68 5.92
C LEU A 95 0.19 11.02 5.56
N ILE A 96 1.50 11.14 5.84
CA ILE A 96 2.28 12.32 5.45
C ILE A 96 2.32 12.46 3.92
N LEU A 97 2.54 11.38 3.17
CA LEU A 97 2.53 11.44 1.70
C LEU A 97 1.18 11.86 1.12
N VAL A 98 0.08 11.34 1.67
CA VAL A 98 -1.27 11.77 1.28
C VAL A 98 -1.49 13.25 1.59
N SER A 99 -1.03 13.71 2.76
CA SER A 99 -1.14 15.11 3.17
C SER A 99 -0.36 16.04 2.23
N ILE A 100 0.85 15.63 1.80
CA ILE A 100 1.66 16.35 0.82
C ILE A 100 0.94 16.43 -0.53
N PHE A 101 0.35 15.31 -0.99
CA PHE A 101 -0.41 15.28 -2.23
C PHE A 101 -1.54 16.30 -2.23
N TYR A 102 -2.41 16.28 -1.22
CA TYR A 102 -3.53 17.21 -1.12
C TYR A 102 -3.05 18.66 -0.98
N THR A 103 -2.03 18.93 -0.16
CA THR A 103 -1.49 20.29 0.00
C THR A 103 -0.96 20.84 -1.32
N LYS A 104 -0.22 20.01 -2.09
CA LYS A 104 0.31 20.39 -3.40
C LYS A 104 -0.81 20.64 -4.40
N ARG A 105 -1.84 19.79 -4.41
CA ARG A 105 -3.02 19.95 -5.27
C ARG A 105 -3.80 21.23 -4.97
N ILE A 106 -4.02 21.53 -3.69
CA ILE A 106 -4.64 22.79 -3.22
C ILE A 106 -3.81 24.00 -3.65
N SER A 107 -2.50 23.95 -3.47
CA SER A 107 -1.60 25.07 -3.80
C SER A 107 -1.61 25.43 -5.30
N ARG A 108 -1.98 24.48 -6.17
CA ARG A 108 -2.10 24.67 -7.62
C ARG A 108 -3.47 25.18 -8.06
N GLY A 109 -4.42 25.38 -7.14
CA GLY A 109 -5.75 25.87 -7.44
C GLY A 109 -6.64 24.87 -8.19
N GLU A 110 -6.26 23.58 -8.21
CA GLU A 110 -7.05 22.52 -8.82
C GLU A 110 -8.28 22.23 -7.95
N ARG A 111 -9.48 22.24 -8.54
CA ARG A 111 -10.73 21.97 -7.81
C ARG A 111 -10.69 20.56 -7.21
N ILE A 112 -10.92 20.49 -5.90
CA ILE A 112 -11.01 19.23 -5.14
C ILE A 112 -12.47 18.77 -5.09
N ILE A 113 -13.10 18.55 -6.23
CA ILE A 113 -14.43 17.92 -6.32
C ILE A 113 -14.53 17.17 -7.65
#